data_AF-A0A7J7MMI1-F1
#
_entry.id   AF-A0A7J7MMI1-F1
#
_cell.length_a   1.000
_cell.length_b   1.000
_cell.length_c   1.000
_cell.angle_alpha   90.00
_cell.angle_beta   90.00
_cell.angle_gamma   90.00
#
_symmetry.space_group_name_H-M   'P 1'
#
loop_
_entity.id
_entity.type
_entity.pdbx_description
1 polymer ?
#
loop_
_entity_poly.entity_id
_entity_poly.type
_entity_poly.pdbx_seq_one_letter_code
_entity_poly.pdbx_strand_id
1 'polypeptide(L)'
;LEATIEYICRDGGDGAILVFLTGWDEISKLLDKIKGNRFLGNPTKFIVLPLHGSMPTINQREIFNRPPSNMRQAYSSLFLHGHTFHCSKIVLATNIAESSITIDDVVHVVDCGKAKETSYDALNKLACLLPSWISKASAHQRRGRAGRVQPGICYRLYPKMIHDAMPQYQLPEILRTPLQELCLHIKSLKLGTVASFLAKALQPPDLLSVQNAIELLKTIGALDDMEELTPLGGHLCSLPLDPNIGKMLLMGSIFQCLDPALTIAAALAHRDPFVLPLNRKEEADAVKRSFAGDSCSDHIALLKAFKGWKDAKSKGTERAFCWDNYLSAVTLQMMEDMRNQFLDLLSNIGFVNKTKGAMDAGDIVCIDT
;
A
#
# COMPACT_ATOMS: atom_id res chain seq x y z
N LEU A 1 16.02 -0.66 17.37
CA LEU A 1 14.55 -0.51 17.32
C LEU A 1 13.94 -0.96 18.63
N GLU A 2 13.78 -2.26 18.89
CA GLU A 2 13.19 -2.78 20.15
C GLU A 2 13.87 -2.20 21.41
N ALA A 3 15.20 -2.28 21.52
CA ALA A 3 15.95 -1.72 22.65
C ALA A 3 15.77 -0.20 22.82
N THR A 4 15.60 0.54 21.72
CA THR A 4 15.33 1.98 21.77
C THR A 4 13.93 2.26 22.31
N ILE A 5 12.94 1.47 21.89
CA ILE A 5 11.57 1.56 22.39
C ILE A 5 11.55 1.22 23.89
N GLU A 6 12.24 0.15 24.28
CA GLU A 6 12.36 -0.23 25.69
C GLU A 6 13.03 0.87 26.53
N TYR A 7 14.11 1.48 26.04
CA TYR A 7 14.73 2.63 26.68
C TYR A 7 13.76 3.81 26.85
N ILE A 8 13.02 4.18 25.80
CA ILE A 8 12.05 5.29 25.88
C ILE A 8 10.93 4.96 26.87
N CYS A 9 10.43 3.72 26.87
CA CYS A 9 9.40 3.29 27.81
C CYS A 9 9.90 3.24 29.27
N ARG A 10 11.22 3.09 29.48
CA ARG A 10 11.85 3.07 30.80
C ARG A 10 12.25 4.45 31.29
N ASP A 11 12.77 5.32 30.41
CA ASP A 11 13.48 6.55 30.80
C ASP A 11 13.05 7.80 30.01
N GLY A 12 12.24 7.65 28.95
CA GLY A 12 11.91 8.73 28.01
C GLY A 12 10.80 9.70 28.45
N GLY A 13 10.12 9.43 29.56
CA GLY A 13 8.98 10.24 30.02
C GLY A 13 7.70 10.05 29.21
N ASP A 14 6.70 10.90 29.47
CA ASP A 14 5.32 10.71 29.01
C ASP A 14 5.09 11.00 27.52
N GLY A 15 4.22 10.19 26.92
CA GLY A 15 3.74 10.37 25.55
C GLY A 15 3.82 9.09 24.72
N ALA A 16 3.14 9.10 23.57
CA ALA A 16 3.17 7.98 22.64
C ALA A 16 4.48 7.95 21.84
N ILE A 17 4.90 6.73 21.48
CA ILE A 17 6.02 6.48 20.58
C ILE A 17 5.48 6.22 19.17
N LEU A 18 5.96 6.96 18.18
CA LEU A 18 5.75 6.69 16.77
C LEU A 18 7.03 6.15 16.15
N VAL A 19 6.99 4.92 15.63
CA VAL A 19 8.13 4.23 15.03
C VAL A 19 7.94 4.18 13.52
N PHE A 20 8.86 4.79 12.76
CA PHE A 20 8.86 4.70 11.30
C PHE A 20 9.64 3.47 10.82
N LEU A 21 8.99 2.64 10.02
CA LEU A 21 9.49 1.41 9.40
C LEU A 21 9.24 1.44 7.88
N THR A 22 9.88 0.53 7.15
CA THR A 22 9.84 0.49 5.68
C THR A 22 8.56 -0.10 5.11
N GLY A 23 7.93 -1.05 5.81
CA GLY A 23 6.75 -1.75 5.31
C GLY A 23 6.16 -2.74 6.31
N TRP A 24 5.16 -3.49 5.86
CA TRP A 24 4.43 -4.46 6.68
C TRP A 24 5.33 -5.56 7.26
N ASP A 25 6.27 -6.08 6.48
CA ASP A 25 7.17 -7.15 6.94
C ASP A 25 7.99 -6.72 8.17
N GLU A 26 8.54 -5.50 8.14
CA GLU A 26 9.27 -4.96 9.29
C GLU A 26 8.35 -4.62 10.46
N ILE A 27 7.14 -4.14 10.20
CA ILE A 27 6.11 -3.90 11.23
C ILE A 27 5.76 -5.20 11.95
N SER A 28 5.43 -6.27 11.21
CA SER A 28 5.08 -7.57 11.78
C SER A 28 6.24 -8.18 12.58
N LYS A 29 7.46 -8.15 12.03
CA LYS A 29 8.67 -8.62 12.73
C LYS A 29 8.90 -7.90 14.06
N LEU A 30 8.75 -6.57 14.08
CA LEU A 30 8.94 -5.81 15.31
C LEU A 30 7.79 -6.04 16.30
N LEU A 31 6.55 -6.19 15.82
CA LEU A 31 5.41 -6.52 16.66
C LEU A 31 5.60 -7.85 17.39
N ASP A 32 6.07 -8.88 16.69
CA ASP A 32 6.33 -10.20 17.28
C ASP A 32 7.48 -10.16 18.29
N LYS A 33 8.54 -9.40 18.00
CA LYS A 33 9.64 -9.14 18.95
C LYS A 33 9.14 -8.45 20.22
N ILE A 34 8.31 -7.41 20.07
CA ILE A 34 7.73 -6.69 21.21
C ILE A 34 6.84 -7.63 22.04
N LYS A 35 6.01 -8.46 21.42
CA LYS A 35 5.18 -9.46 22.14
C LYS A 35 6.02 -10.48 22.91
N GLY A 36 7.17 -10.89 22.37
CA GLY A 36 8.10 -11.80 23.04
C GLY A 36 8.96 -11.15 24.12
N ASN A 37 9.03 -9.81 24.16
CA ASN A 37 9.83 -9.08 25.13
C ASN A 37 9.18 -9.12 26.52
N ARG A 38 9.96 -9.46 27.56
CA ARG A 38 9.49 -9.60 28.95
C ARG A 38 8.87 -8.33 29.54
N PHE A 39 9.31 -7.16 29.06
CA PHE A 39 8.84 -5.86 29.53
C PHE A 39 7.77 -5.29 28.58
N LEU A 40 8.11 -5.08 27.31
CA LEU A 40 7.23 -4.46 26.33
C LEU A 40 6.02 -5.33 25.94
N GLY A 41 6.11 -6.65 26.11
CA GLY A 41 5.06 -7.60 25.75
C GLY A 41 3.87 -7.61 26.71
N ASN A 42 3.89 -6.80 27.78
CA ASN A 42 2.80 -6.75 28.74
C ASN A 42 1.61 -5.90 28.21
N PRO A 43 0.47 -6.53 27.83
CA PRO A 43 -0.66 -5.81 27.23
C PRO A 43 -1.43 -4.94 28.23
N THR A 44 -1.22 -5.14 29.55
CA THR A 44 -1.79 -4.26 30.58
C THR A 44 -1.04 -2.95 30.72
N LYS A 45 0.15 -2.85 30.13
CA LYS A 45 1.05 -1.69 30.23
C LYS A 45 1.23 -0.96 28.90
N PHE A 46 1.27 -1.72 27.80
CA PHE A 46 1.59 -1.19 26.48
C PHE A 46 0.52 -1.58 25.46
N ILE A 47 0.06 -0.60 24.70
CA ILE A 47 -0.78 -0.75 23.52
C ILE A 47 0.11 -0.58 22.30
N VAL A 48 0.29 -1.65 21.53
CA VAL A 48 1.16 -1.66 20.35
C VAL A 48 0.29 -1.78 19.10
N LEU A 49 0.28 -0.73 18.28
CA LEU A 49 -0.62 -0.59 17.14
C LEU A 49 0.17 -0.55 15.83
N PRO A 50 -0.04 -1.51 14.91
CA PRO A 50 0.50 -1.40 13.56
C PRO A 50 -0.28 -0.35 12.75
N LEU A 51 0.41 0.36 11.87
CA LEU A 51 -0.17 1.35 10.97
C LEU A 51 0.46 1.25 9.58
N HIS A 52 -0.35 0.89 8.59
CA HIS A 52 0.10 0.74 7.20
C HIS A 52 -1.02 1.14 6.25
N GLY A 53 -0.68 1.69 5.08
CA GLY A 53 -1.69 2.19 4.12
C GLY A 53 -2.68 1.14 3.62
N SER A 54 -2.25 -0.13 3.52
CA SER A 54 -3.11 -1.27 3.20
C SER A 54 -3.93 -1.84 4.37
N MET A 55 -3.93 -1.22 5.56
CA MET A 55 -4.78 -1.68 6.67
C MET A 55 -6.21 -1.12 6.55
N PRO A 56 -7.25 -1.85 6.97
CA PRO A 56 -8.62 -1.35 6.95
C PRO A 56 -8.76 -0.07 7.78
N THR A 57 -9.53 0.88 7.29
CA THR A 57 -9.75 2.19 7.95
C THR A 57 -10.24 2.05 9.39
N ILE A 58 -11.01 1.00 9.72
CA ILE A 58 -11.50 0.78 11.07
C ILE A 58 -10.37 0.47 12.07
N ASN A 59 -9.35 -0.28 11.63
CA ASN A 59 -8.18 -0.61 12.45
C ASN A 59 -7.25 0.61 12.61
N GLN A 60 -7.32 1.58 11.69
CA GLN A 60 -6.58 2.83 11.82
C GLN A 60 -7.21 3.76 12.88
N ARG A 61 -8.50 3.63 13.21
CA ARG A 61 -9.15 4.56 14.17
C ARG A 61 -8.61 4.45 15.59
N GLU A 62 -8.17 3.26 15.99
CA GLU A 62 -7.64 3.02 17.35
C GLU A 62 -6.38 3.84 17.64
N ILE A 63 -5.61 4.22 16.61
CA ILE A 63 -4.37 4.99 16.79
C ILE A 63 -4.61 6.39 17.36
N PHE A 64 -5.80 6.96 17.11
CA PHE A 64 -6.19 8.29 17.58
C PHE A 64 -6.64 8.27 19.05
N ASN A 65 -7.00 7.11 19.58
CA ASN A 65 -7.43 6.99 20.97
C ASN A 65 -6.22 7.17 21.90
N ARG A 66 -6.42 7.92 22.97
CA ARG A 66 -5.45 7.98 24.08
C ARG A 66 -5.57 6.70 24.91
N PRO A 67 -4.47 6.19 25.50
CA PRO A 67 -4.52 5.05 26.41
C PRO A 67 -5.54 5.25 27.55
N PRO A 68 -6.27 4.20 27.95
CA PRO A 68 -7.23 4.26 29.06
C PRO A 68 -6.63 4.84 30.36
N SER A 69 -7.43 5.58 31.12
CA SER A 69 -6.98 6.27 32.33
C SER A 69 -6.49 5.33 33.43
N ASN A 70 -6.99 4.09 33.52
CA ASN A 70 -6.52 3.06 34.44
C ASN A 70 -5.10 2.55 34.09
N MET A 71 -4.75 2.48 32.80
CA MET A 71 -3.39 2.16 32.35
C MET A 71 -2.41 3.31 32.67
N ARG A 72 -2.91 4.55 32.65
CA ARG A 72 -2.17 5.73 33.12
C ARG A 72 -2.06 5.76 34.66
N GLN A 73 -3.11 5.45 35.40
CA GLN A 73 -3.16 5.55 36.86
C GLN A 73 -2.53 4.39 37.63
N ALA A 74 -2.46 3.17 37.07
CA ALA A 74 -1.80 2.02 37.72
C ALA A 74 -0.31 2.26 38.04
N TYR A 75 0.29 3.31 37.45
CA TYR A 75 1.65 3.76 37.69
C TYR A 75 1.77 4.89 38.73
N SER A 76 0.68 5.58 39.07
CA SER A 76 0.72 6.69 40.04
C SER A 76 0.75 6.22 41.50
N SER A 77 0.41 4.96 41.78
CA SER A 77 0.21 4.43 43.14
C SER A 77 1.29 3.45 43.62
N LEU A 78 2.36 3.21 42.84
CA LEU A 78 3.35 2.17 43.14
C LEU A 78 4.80 2.62 43.37
N PHE A 79 5.15 3.92 43.33
CA PHE A 79 6.51 4.35 43.64
C PHE A 79 6.59 5.69 44.41
N LEU A 80 7.21 5.61 45.59
CA LEU A 80 7.59 6.71 46.49
C LEU A 80 8.82 7.52 46.02
N HIS A 81 9.27 7.37 44.76
CA HIS A 81 10.47 8.03 44.24
C HIS A 81 10.23 8.64 42.84
N GLY A 82 9.53 9.78 42.81
CA GLY A 82 9.82 10.92 41.92
C GLY A 82 9.68 10.83 40.39
N HIS A 83 9.48 9.66 39.78
CA HIS A 83 9.38 9.55 38.31
C HIS A 83 8.14 8.75 37.90
N THR A 84 7.12 9.46 37.43
CA THR A 84 5.89 8.85 36.88
C THR A 84 6.11 8.58 35.40
N PHE A 85 5.96 7.32 34.97
CA PHE A 85 6.25 6.86 33.61
C PHE A 85 4.94 6.51 32.90
N HIS A 86 4.56 7.23 31.83
CA HIS A 86 3.30 7.02 31.10
C HIS A 86 3.47 6.83 29.58
N CYS A 87 4.52 6.16 29.12
CA CYS A 87 4.59 5.73 27.72
C CYS A 87 3.79 4.41 27.52
N SER A 88 2.48 4.52 27.30
CA SER A 88 1.59 3.34 27.14
C SER A 88 1.15 3.05 25.70
N LYS A 89 1.50 3.90 24.72
CA LYS A 89 1.13 3.71 23.31
C LYS A 89 2.35 3.70 22.40
N ILE A 90 2.45 2.66 21.59
CA ILE A 90 3.53 2.47 20.60
C ILE A 90 2.86 2.22 19.24
N VAL A 91 3.09 3.12 18.28
CA VAL A 91 2.56 3.01 16.93
C VAL A 91 3.68 2.65 15.97
N LEU A 92 3.55 1.52 15.27
CA LEU A 92 4.52 1.03 14.29
C LEU A 92 4.02 1.36 12.88
N ALA A 93 4.60 2.37 12.24
CA ALA A 93 4.06 2.98 11.04
C ALA A 93 5.01 2.98 9.84
N THR A 94 4.46 3.01 8.62
CA THR A 94 5.21 3.42 7.43
C THR A 94 5.21 4.95 7.26
N ASN A 95 5.69 5.44 6.11
CA ASN A 95 5.61 6.85 5.72
C ASN A 95 4.17 7.41 5.67
N ILE A 96 3.11 6.61 5.79
CA ILE A 96 1.73 7.12 5.93
C ILE A 96 1.56 8.07 7.14
N ALA A 97 2.32 7.86 8.22
CA ALA A 97 2.31 8.73 9.39
C ALA A 97 3.15 10.02 9.21
N GLU A 98 3.91 10.13 8.11
CA GLU A 98 4.76 11.29 7.82
C GLU A 98 3.95 12.49 7.34
N SER A 99 2.87 12.24 6.59
CA SER A 99 1.99 13.24 5.97
C SER A 99 0.52 12.94 6.22
N SER A 100 0.01 11.80 5.76
CA SER A 100 -1.42 11.48 5.66
C SER A 100 -2.16 11.30 6.99
N ILE A 101 -1.46 10.91 8.06
CA ILE A 101 -2.08 10.63 9.37
C ILE A 101 -1.43 11.48 10.47
N THR A 102 -2.25 11.98 11.39
CA THR A 102 -1.85 12.84 12.49
C THR A 102 -2.27 12.22 13.81
N ILE A 103 -1.29 11.80 14.61
CA ILE A 103 -1.52 11.23 15.95
C ILE A 103 -1.06 12.28 16.97
N ASP A 104 -1.98 12.82 17.74
CA ASP A 104 -1.75 14.04 18.51
C ASP A 104 -0.89 13.83 19.76
N ASP A 105 -0.98 12.67 20.41
CA ASP A 105 -0.27 12.37 21.66
C ASP A 105 1.14 11.80 21.45
N VAL A 106 1.70 11.91 20.24
CA VAL A 106 3.08 11.51 19.95
C VAL A 106 4.07 12.54 20.51
N VAL A 107 5.00 12.05 21.30
CA VAL A 107 6.09 12.84 21.92
C VAL A 107 7.46 12.25 21.57
N HIS A 108 7.49 10.96 21.25
CA HIS A 108 8.70 10.24 20.89
C HIS A 108 8.58 9.71 19.47
N VAL A 109 9.55 10.03 18.62
CA VAL A 109 9.65 9.47 17.27
C VAL A 109 10.90 8.61 17.18
N VAL A 110 10.77 7.38 16.68
CA VAL A 110 11.91 6.50 16.36
C VAL A 110 11.95 6.33 14.85
N ASP A 111 12.96 6.90 14.20
CA ASP A 111 13.09 6.95 12.75
C ASP A 111 14.18 5.98 12.26
N CYS A 112 13.80 4.93 11.52
CA CYS A 112 14.76 4.02 10.90
C CYS A 112 15.53 4.65 9.71
N GLY A 113 15.07 5.80 9.20
CA GLY A 113 15.70 6.51 8.09
C GLY A 113 15.40 5.95 6.70
N LYS A 114 14.56 4.92 6.61
CA LYS A 114 14.19 4.30 5.34
C LYS A 114 12.68 4.35 5.08
N ALA A 115 12.32 4.26 3.82
CA ALA A 115 10.96 4.05 3.33
C ALA A 115 11.03 3.18 2.08
N LYS A 116 9.95 2.46 1.76
CA LYS A 116 9.81 1.89 0.42
C LYS A 116 9.35 2.98 -0.53
N GLU A 117 10.08 3.15 -1.63
CA GLU A 117 9.76 4.13 -2.67
C GLU A 117 9.65 3.42 -4.01
N THR A 118 8.67 3.87 -4.81
CA THR A 118 8.56 3.44 -6.20
C THR A 118 9.70 4.09 -6.98
N SER A 119 10.49 3.25 -7.64
CA SER A 119 11.54 3.59 -8.59
C SER A 119 11.22 2.95 -9.93
N TYR A 120 11.58 3.60 -11.03
CA TYR A 120 11.41 3.07 -12.37
C TYR A 120 12.76 2.83 -13.02
N ASP A 121 13.00 1.58 -13.42
CA ASP A 121 14.14 1.19 -14.25
C ASP A 121 13.73 1.24 -15.72
N ALA A 122 14.13 2.32 -16.40
CA ALA A 122 13.79 2.54 -17.79
C ALA A 122 14.50 1.57 -18.75
N LEU A 123 15.65 1.01 -18.38
CA LEU A 123 16.35 0.05 -19.23
C LEU A 123 15.62 -1.30 -19.24
N ASN A 124 15.15 -1.73 -18.08
CA ASN A 124 14.43 -3.00 -17.94
C ASN A 124 12.91 -2.84 -18.09
N LYS A 125 12.39 -1.61 -18.21
CA LYS A 125 10.96 -1.26 -18.24
C LYS A 125 10.20 -1.75 -17.00
N LEU A 126 10.86 -1.72 -15.83
CA LEU A 126 10.33 -2.26 -14.58
C LEU A 126 10.08 -1.18 -13.53
N ALA A 127 8.87 -1.17 -12.97
CA ALA A 127 8.58 -0.46 -11.73
C ALA A 127 8.96 -1.35 -10.54
N CYS A 128 9.77 -0.81 -9.63
CA CYS A 128 10.26 -1.51 -8.45
C CYS A 128 9.87 -0.72 -7.19
N LEU A 129 9.46 -1.42 -6.14
CA LEU A 129 9.19 -0.83 -4.83
C LEU A 129 10.29 -1.28 -3.86
N LEU A 130 11.33 -0.45 -3.72
CA LEU A 130 12.54 -0.80 -2.99
C LEU A 130 12.71 0.04 -1.73
N PRO A 131 13.26 -0.52 -0.63
CA PRO A 131 13.66 0.27 0.52
C PRO A 131 14.81 1.22 0.16
N SER A 132 14.58 2.53 0.24
CA SER A 132 15.58 3.58 0.04
C SER A 132 15.78 4.40 1.32
N TRP A 133 16.89 5.13 1.39
CA TRP A 133 17.07 6.16 2.41
C TRP A 133 16.13 7.34 2.12
N ILE A 134 15.49 7.87 3.16
CA ILE A 134 14.60 9.02 3.02
C ILE A 134 15.38 10.31 2.73
N SER A 135 14.67 11.34 2.30
CA SER A 135 15.24 12.68 2.16
C SER A 135 15.44 13.38 3.51
N LYS A 136 16.32 14.40 3.55
CA LYS A 136 16.48 15.29 4.71
C LYS A 136 15.15 16.00 5.04
N ALA A 137 14.38 16.38 4.03
CA ALA A 137 13.04 16.95 4.21
C ALA A 137 12.10 15.95 4.92
N SER A 138 12.09 14.68 4.52
CA SER A 138 11.31 13.63 5.19
C SER A 138 11.76 13.41 6.64
N ALA A 139 13.07 13.32 6.88
CA ALA A 139 13.63 13.20 8.23
C ALA A 139 13.26 14.41 9.12
N HIS A 140 13.09 15.60 8.52
CA HIS A 140 12.60 16.79 9.21
C HIS A 140 11.10 16.71 9.52
N GLN A 141 10.28 16.25 8.56
CA GLN A 141 8.84 16.05 8.76
C GLN A 141 8.56 15.00 9.87
N ARG A 142 9.27 13.86 9.83
CA ARG A 142 9.19 12.82 10.87
C ARG A 142 9.53 13.36 12.25
N ARG A 143 10.61 14.15 12.37
CA ARG A 143 10.94 14.85 13.62
C ARG A 143 9.81 15.77 14.09
N GLY A 144 9.15 16.49 13.19
CA GLY A 144 8.01 17.36 13.51
C GLY A 144 6.82 16.63 14.14
N ARG A 145 6.70 15.31 13.96
CA ARG A 145 5.63 14.50 14.57
C ARG A 145 5.75 14.36 16.09
N ALA A 146 6.94 14.55 16.66
CA ALA A 146 7.17 14.54 18.11
C ALA A 146 6.83 15.86 18.82
N GLY A 147 6.71 16.98 18.07
CA GLY A 147 6.67 18.33 18.64
C GLY A 147 5.31 19.01 18.60
N ARG A 148 4.21 18.25 18.52
CA ARG A 148 2.87 18.81 18.26
C ARG A 148 2.17 19.36 19.50
N VAL A 149 2.17 18.58 20.57
CA VAL A 149 1.43 18.90 21.81
C VAL A 149 2.35 19.41 22.91
N GLN A 150 3.63 19.00 22.90
CA GLN A 150 4.65 19.41 23.85
C GLN A 150 6.06 19.18 23.25
N PRO A 151 7.14 19.63 23.90
CA PRO A 151 8.49 19.29 23.48
C PRO A 151 8.68 17.77 23.42
N GLY A 152 9.21 17.27 22.29
CA GLY A 152 9.40 15.84 22.06
C GLY A 152 10.77 15.52 21.48
N ILE A 153 11.07 14.22 21.39
CA ILE A 153 12.39 13.71 20.99
C ILE A 153 12.26 12.83 19.74
N CYS A 154 13.15 13.03 18.77
CA CYS A 154 13.27 12.20 17.58
C CYS A 154 14.60 11.43 17.59
N TYR A 155 14.50 10.11 17.75
CA TYR A 155 15.61 9.16 17.76
C TYR A 155 15.85 8.66 16.34
N ARG A 156 16.91 9.14 15.69
CA ARG A 156 17.33 8.70 14.36
C ARG A 156 18.27 7.51 14.47
N LEU A 157 17.89 6.37 13.90
CA LEU A 157 18.67 5.13 13.98
C LEU A 157 19.71 5.00 12.85
N TYR A 158 20.27 6.13 12.44
CA TYR A 158 21.28 6.22 11.39
C TYR A 158 22.33 7.28 11.76
N PRO A 159 23.62 7.02 11.46
CA PRO A 159 24.69 7.97 11.76
C PRO A 159 24.51 9.31 11.04
N LYS A 160 25.09 10.38 11.61
CA LYS A 160 25.10 11.70 11.01
C LYS A 160 25.67 11.71 9.58
N MET A 161 26.73 10.94 9.31
CA MET A 161 27.28 10.81 7.95
C MET A 161 26.25 10.28 6.92
N ILE A 162 25.35 9.39 7.33
CA ILE A 162 24.30 8.88 6.45
C ILE A 162 23.24 9.96 6.22
N HIS A 163 22.81 10.64 7.28
CA HIS A 163 21.91 11.78 7.16
C HIS A 163 22.46 12.87 6.23
N ASP A 164 23.75 13.18 6.35
CA ASP A 164 24.39 14.23 5.56
C ASP A 164 24.50 13.84 4.08
N ALA A 165 24.60 12.54 3.78
CA ALA A 165 24.57 11.97 2.43
C ALA A 165 23.15 11.81 1.84
N MET A 166 22.08 11.92 2.63
CA MET A 166 20.70 11.86 2.13
C MET A 166 20.40 13.04 1.19
N PRO A 167 19.56 12.84 0.15
CA PRO A 167 19.13 13.94 -0.71
C PRO A 167 18.31 14.96 0.08
N GLN A 168 18.36 16.23 -0.33
CA GLN A 168 17.62 17.28 0.36
C GLN A 168 16.10 17.05 0.30
N TYR A 169 15.61 16.65 -0.88
CA TYR A 169 14.21 16.35 -1.15
C TYR A 169 14.09 14.99 -1.84
N GLN A 170 12.93 14.36 -1.70
CA GLN A 170 12.61 13.16 -2.46
C GLN A 170 12.52 13.51 -3.95
N LEU A 171 12.95 12.59 -4.81
CA LEU A 171 12.82 12.77 -6.25
C LEU A 171 11.32 12.86 -6.62
N PRO A 172 10.91 13.84 -7.44
CA PRO A 172 9.54 13.97 -7.91
C PRO A 172 9.02 12.69 -8.56
N GLU A 173 7.74 12.42 -8.38
CA GLU A 173 7.10 11.19 -8.88
C GLU A 173 7.27 11.00 -10.39
N ILE A 174 7.11 12.08 -11.18
CA ILE A 174 7.31 12.09 -12.64
C ILE A 174 8.67 11.56 -13.09
N LEU A 175 9.69 11.58 -12.22
CA LEU A 175 11.04 11.09 -12.55
C LEU A 175 11.30 9.64 -12.13
N ARG A 176 10.35 9.00 -11.43
CA ARG A 176 10.56 7.68 -10.81
C ARG A 176 9.39 6.72 -10.91
N THR A 177 8.34 7.07 -11.65
CA THR A 177 7.20 6.20 -11.94
C THR A 177 7.02 6.01 -13.44
N PRO A 178 6.42 4.89 -13.88
CA PRO A 178 6.02 4.72 -15.27
C PRO A 178 5.07 5.83 -15.73
N LEU A 179 5.20 6.27 -16.99
CA LEU A 179 4.52 7.46 -17.49
C LEU A 179 3.29 7.17 -18.35
N GLN A 180 2.94 5.91 -18.61
CA GLN A 180 1.88 5.56 -19.57
C GLN A 180 0.53 6.21 -19.28
N GLU A 181 0.13 6.30 -18.01
CA GLU A 181 -1.12 6.96 -17.62
C GLU A 181 -1.07 8.46 -17.91
N LEU A 182 0.06 9.12 -17.58
CA LEU A 182 0.24 10.55 -17.87
C LEU A 182 0.29 10.83 -19.37
N CYS A 183 1.01 10.01 -20.15
CA CYS A 183 1.10 10.11 -21.60
C CYS A 183 -0.28 9.97 -22.27
N LEU A 184 -1.09 9.04 -21.78
CA LEU A 184 -2.44 8.81 -22.27
C LEU A 184 -3.35 10.03 -22.00
N HIS A 185 -3.29 10.61 -20.79
CA HIS A 185 -4.02 11.84 -20.46
C HIS A 185 -3.59 13.05 -21.31
N ILE A 186 -2.29 13.22 -21.58
CA ILE A 186 -1.78 14.30 -22.44
C ILE A 186 -2.40 14.23 -23.84
N LYS A 187 -2.50 13.02 -24.39
CA LYS A 187 -3.13 12.79 -25.71
C LYS A 187 -4.64 13.00 -25.67
N SER A 188 -5.33 12.54 -24.63
CA SER A 188 -6.76 12.81 -24.41
C SER A 188 -7.08 14.31 -24.40
N LEU A 189 -6.24 15.11 -23.74
CA LEU A 189 -6.39 16.56 -23.63
C LEU A 189 -5.89 17.33 -24.88
N LYS A 190 -5.42 16.63 -25.92
CA LYS A 190 -4.91 17.23 -27.17
C LYS A 190 -3.80 18.28 -26.94
N LEU A 191 -2.90 18.02 -25.99
CA LEU A 191 -1.83 18.96 -25.61
C LEU A 191 -0.58 18.90 -26.52
N GLY A 192 -0.70 18.31 -27.71
CA GLY A 192 0.38 18.11 -28.68
C GLY A 192 1.11 16.77 -28.49
N THR A 193 2.38 16.72 -28.91
CA THR A 193 3.19 15.52 -28.75
C THR A 193 3.59 15.33 -27.29
N VAL A 194 3.57 14.08 -26.81
CA VAL A 194 3.85 13.76 -25.41
C VAL A 194 5.24 14.26 -25.00
N ALA A 195 6.25 13.98 -25.83
CA ALA A 195 7.63 14.39 -25.55
C ALA A 195 7.78 15.92 -25.45
N SER A 196 7.16 16.68 -26.36
CA SER A 196 7.26 18.16 -26.32
C SER A 196 6.52 18.78 -25.13
N PHE A 197 5.42 18.16 -24.70
CA PHE A 197 4.69 18.60 -23.52
C PHE A 197 5.47 18.32 -22.24
N LEU A 198 5.96 17.09 -22.06
CA LEU A 198 6.71 16.70 -20.86
C LEU A 198 8.04 17.43 -20.72
N ALA A 199 8.66 17.84 -21.83
CA ALA A 199 9.85 18.69 -21.83
C ALA A 199 9.64 20.06 -21.18
N LYS A 200 8.38 20.52 -21.03
CA LYS A 200 8.01 21.79 -20.38
C LYS A 200 7.76 21.66 -18.87
N ALA A 201 7.81 20.45 -18.31
CA ALA A 201 7.63 20.24 -16.87
C ALA A 201 8.73 20.96 -16.07
N LEU A 202 8.44 21.30 -14.81
CA LEU A 202 9.43 21.94 -13.91
C LEU A 202 10.72 21.12 -13.81
N GLN A 203 10.58 19.80 -13.78
CA GLN A 203 11.65 18.83 -13.88
C GLN A 203 11.23 17.77 -14.90
N PRO A 204 11.68 17.88 -16.16
CA PRO A 204 11.32 16.93 -17.21
C PRO A 204 11.79 15.51 -16.92
N PRO A 205 10.99 14.47 -17.23
CA PRO A 205 11.42 13.08 -17.15
C PRO A 205 12.48 12.73 -18.18
N ASP A 206 13.17 11.62 -17.95
CA ASP A 206 14.12 11.06 -18.91
C ASP A 206 13.42 10.65 -20.22
N LEU A 207 14.07 10.92 -21.36
CA LEU A 207 13.51 10.65 -22.69
C LEU A 207 13.20 9.17 -22.90
N LEU A 208 14.02 8.25 -22.37
CA LEU A 208 13.78 6.82 -22.50
C LEU A 208 12.50 6.40 -21.77
N SER A 209 12.23 7.00 -20.61
CA SER A 209 11.01 6.73 -19.85
C SER A 209 9.75 7.20 -20.61
N VAL A 210 9.84 8.34 -21.30
CA VAL A 210 8.76 8.83 -22.16
C VAL A 210 8.56 7.90 -23.37
N GLN A 211 9.65 7.50 -24.03
CA GLN A 211 9.60 6.60 -25.18
C GLN A 211 9.01 5.23 -24.80
N ASN A 212 9.45 4.64 -23.69
CA ASN A 212 8.91 3.37 -23.19
C ASN A 212 7.40 3.45 -22.92
N ALA A 213 6.92 4.57 -22.36
CA ALA A 213 5.50 4.77 -22.11
C ALA A 213 4.70 4.89 -23.41
N ILE A 214 5.20 5.62 -24.41
CA ILE A 214 4.56 5.72 -25.74
C ILE A 214 4.55 4.35 -26.42
N GLU A 215 5.66 3.62 -26.41
CA GLU A 215 5.78 2.29 -27.00
C GLU A 215 4.81 1.29 -26.34
N LEU A 216 4.69 1.33 -25.01
CA LEU A 216 3.70 0.52 -24.29
C LEU A 216 2.28 0.86 -24.74
N LEU A 217 1.92 2.15 -24.82
CA LEU A 217 0.60 2.59 -25.25
C LEU A 217 0.29 2.17 -26.70
N LYS A 218 1.28 2.20 -27.60
CA LYS A 218 1.15 1.66 -28.97
C LYS A 218 0.96 0.14 -28.94
N THR A 219 1.76 -0.58 -28.16
CA THR A 219 1.71 -2.04 -28.02
C THR A 219 0.34 -2.51 -27.52
N ILE A 220 -0.26 -1.79 -26.58
CA ILE A 220 -1.60 -2.11 -26.09
C ILE A 220 -2.71 -1.54 -26.99
N GLY A 221 -2.38 -0.85 -28.09
CA GLY A 221 -3.34 -0.27 -29.02
C GLY A 221 -4.11 0.93 -28.48
N ALA A 222 -3.63 1.57 -27.42
CA ALA A 222 -4.19 2.82 -26.89
C ALA A 222 -3.79 4.03 -27.76
N LEU A 223 -2.62 3.96 -28.40
CA LEU A 223 -2.16 4.88 -29.43
C LEU A 223 -1.92 4.13 -30.73
N ASP A 224 -2.06 4.81 -31.86
CA ASP A 224 -1.64 4.30 -33.17
C ASP A 224 -0.15 4.58 -33.46
N ASP A 225 0.33 4.19 -34.64
CA ASP A 225 1.72 4.38 -35.06
C ASP A 225 2.11 5.87 -35.15
N MET A 226 1.14 6.76 -35.39
CA MET A 226 1.29 8.21 -35.44
C MET A 226 1.21 8.87 -34.06
N GLU A 227 1.11 8.08 -32.99
CA GLU A 227 0.89 8.51 -31.61
C GLU A 227 -0.49 9.17 -31.38
N GLU A 228 -1.46 8.94 -32.24
CA GLU A 228 -2.81 9.46 -32.07
C GLU A 228 -3.67 8.52 -31.24
N LEU A 229 -4.61 9.11 -30.49
CA LEU A 229 -5.46 8.37 -29.56
C LEU A 229 -6.45 7.49 -30.33
N THR A 230 -6.45 6.19 -30.05
CA THR A 230 -7.41 5.26 -30.64
C THR A 230 -8.73 5.26 -29.86
N PRO A 231 -9.83 4.68 -30.39
CA PRO A 231 -11.05 4.49 -29.60
C PRO A 231 -10.82 3.69 -28.31
N LEU A 232 -9.97 2.66 -28.36
CA LEU A 232 -9.54 1.92 -27.16
C LEU A 232 -8.83 2.85 -26.17
N GLY A 233 -7.90 3.67 -26.66
CA GLY A 233 -7.23 4.69 -25.85
C GLY A 233 -8.21 5.64 -25.18
N GLY A 234 -9.24 6.09 -25.90
CA GLY A 234 -10.30 6.95 -25.36
C GLY A 234 -11.06 6.31 -24.19
N HIS A 235 -11.40 5.02 -24.28
CA HIS A 235 -12.00 4.30 -23.16
C HIS A 235 -11.04 4.13 -21.99
N LEU A 236 -9.76 3.84 -22.25
CA LEU A 236 -8.74 3.72 -21.21
C LEU A 236 -8.53 5.04 -20.46
N CYS A 237 -8.57 6.19 -21.14
CA CYS A 237 -8.51 7.52 -20.52
C CYS A 237 -9.65 7.78 -19.53
N SER A 238 -10.79 7.11 -19.71
CA SER A 238 -11.98 7.29 -18.86
C SER A 238 -11.92 6.45 -17.58
N LEU A 239 -10.90 5.59 -17.45
CA LEU A 239 -10.68 4.73 -16.30
C LEU A 239 -9.49 5.27 -15.49
N PRO A 240 -9.64 5.56 -14.18
CA PRO A 240 -8.53 5.97 -13.31
C PRO A 240 -7.67 4.76 -12.89
N LEU A 241 -7.13 4.04 -13.88
CA LEU A 241 -6.40 2.78 -13.73
C LEU A 241 -5.15 2.77 -14.60
N ASP A 242 -4.18 1.92 -14.26
CA ASP A 242 -3.09 1.60 -15.19
C ASP A 242 -3.67 1.10 -16.53
N PRO A 243 -3.19 1.58 -17.69
CA PRO A 243 -3.73 1.22 -19.00
C PRO A 243 -3.77 -0.30 -19.28
N ASN A 244 -2.84 -1.10 -18.74
CA ASN A 244 -2.88 -2.55 -18.91
C ASN A 244 -4.03 -3.19 -18.12
N ILE A 245 -4.26 -2.71 -16.90
CA ILE A 245 -5.36 -3.17 -16.04
C ILE A 245 -6.69 -2.74 -16.67
N GLY A 246 -6.79 -1.50 -17.13
CA GLY A 246 -7.95 -1.01 -17.87
C GLY A 246 -8.24 -1.87 -19.10
N LYS A 247 -7.23 -2.17 -19.92
CA LYS A 247 -7.41 -3.00 -21.13
C LYS A 247 -7.84 -4.42 -20.77
N MET A 248 -7.27 -5.03 -19.73
CA MET A 248 -7.67 -6.35 -19.26
C MET A 248 -9.14 -6.38 -18.84
N LEU A 249 -9.63 -5.35 -18.16
CA LEU A 249 -11.03 -5.23 -17.75
C LEU A 249 -11.96 -5.06 -18.95
N LEU A 250 -11.62 -4.18 -19.89
CA LEU A 250 -12.40 -3.99 -21.12
C LEU A 250 -12.50 -5.28 -21.93
N MET A 251 -11.36 -5.97 -22.12
CA MET A 251 -11.33 -7.26 -22.81
C MET A 251 -12.08 -8.34 -22.03
N GLY A 252 -12.03 -8.33 -20.70
CA GLY A 252 -12.80 -9.22 -19.84
C GLY A 252 -14.31 -9.05 -20.03
N SER A 253 -14.79 -7.82 -20.21
CA SER A 253 -16.18 -7.54 -20.57
C SER A 253 -16.53 -8.06 -21.97
N ILE A 254 -15.68 -7.80 -22.96
CA ILE A 254 -15.91 -8.20 -24.36
C ILE A 254 -15.93 -9.73 -24.51
N PHE A 255 -15.00 -10.43 -23.87
CA PHE A 255 -14.91 -11.90 -23.92
C PHE A 255 -15.76 -12.62 -22.87
N GLN A 256 -16.61 -11.89 -22.15
CA GLN A 256 -17.50 -12.42 -21.12
C GLN A 256 -16.80 -13.25 -20.03
N CYS A 257 -15.60 -12.81 -19.65
CA CYS A 257 -14.82 -13.36 -18.54
C CYS A 257 -14.53 -12.30 -17.47
N LEU A 258 -15.49 -11.37 -17.28
CA LEU A 258 -15.33 -10.20 -16.42
C LEU A 258 -15.11 -10.56 -14.94
N ASP A 259 -15.85 -11.52 -14.37
CA ASP A 259 -15.69 -11.90 -12.95
C ASP A 259 -14.24 -12.36 -12.61
N PRO A 260 -13.62 -13.26 -13.41
CA PRO A 260 -12.19 -13.54 -13.30
C PRO A 260 -11.30 -12.31 -13.48
N ALA A 261 -11.55 -11.50 -14.52
CA ALA A 261 -10.74 -10.33 -14.84
C ALA A 261 -10.75 -9.29 -13.71
N LEU A 262 -11.92 -9.03 -13.10
CA LEU A 262 -12.07 -8.15 -11.94
C LEU A 262 -11.22 -8.62 -10.76
N THR A 263 -11.21 -9.93 -10.50
CA THR A 263 -10.44 -10.51 -9.39
C THR A 263 -8.94 -10.36 -9.62
N ILE A 264 -8.48 -10.67 -10.83
CA ILE A 264 -7.06 -10.56 -11.20
C ILE A 264 -6.63 -9.08 -11.20
N ALA A 265 -7.44 -8.19 -11.77
CA ALA A 265 -7.21 -6.74 -11.74
C ALA A 265 -7.05 -6.23 -10.31
N ALA A 266 -7.94 -6.66 -9.40
CA ALA A 266 -7.90 -6.21 -8.02
C ALA A 266 -6.62 -6.67 -7.28
N ALA A 267 -6.17 -7.89 -7.54
CA ALA A 267 -4.91 -8.40 -7.00
C ALA A 267 -3.70 -7.62 -7.55
N LEU A 268 -3.66 -7.35 -8.86
CA LEU A 268 -2.55 -6.66 -9.52
C LEU A 268 -2.47 -5.16 -9.16
N ALA A 269 -3.61 -4.50 -8.99
CA ALA A 269 -3.68 -3.07 -8.66
C ALA A 269 -3.31 -2.76 -7.20
N HIS A 270 -3.36 -3.74 -6.29
CA HIS A 270 -3.09 -3.49 -4.87
C HIS A 270 -2.00 -4.39 -4.29
N ARG A 271 -2.36 -5.62 -3.90
CA ARG A 271 -1.44 -6.55 -3.23
C ARG A 271 -1.93 -7.99 -3.33
N ASP A 272 -0.98 -8.91 -3.43
CA ASP A 272 -1.19 -10.35 -3.27
C ASP A 272 -1.78 -10.67 -1.85
N PRO A 273 -2.92 -11.38 -1.75
CA PRO A 273 -3.53 -11.80 -0.48
C PRO A 273 -2.77 -12.93 0.24
N PHE A 274 -1.87 -13.64 -0.43
CA PHE A 274 -1.03 -14.67 0.19
C PHE A 274 -0.02 -14.03 1.16
N VAL A 275 -0.01 -14.53 2.39
CA VAL A 275 0.88 -14.12 3.47
C VAL A 275 1.98 -15.15 3.61
N LEU A 276 3.24 -14.71 3.66
CA LEU A 276 4.40 -15.57 3.85
C LEU A 276 4.86 -15.50 5.32
N PRO A 277 4.42 -16.43 6.19
CA PRO A 277 4.94 -16.51 7.56
C PRO A 277 6.42 -16.91 7.57
N LEU A 278 7.22 -16.25 8.41
CA LEU A 278 8.69 -16.40 8.44
C LEU A 278 9.16 -17.84 8.68
N ASN A 279 8.41 -18.63 9.46
CA ASN A 279 8.79 -19.98 9.85
C ASN A 279 8.07 -21.09 9.04
N ARG A 280 7.19 -20.73 8.10
CA ARG A 280 6.38 -21.69 7.32
C ARG A 280 6.32 -21.34 5.83
N LYS A 281 7.43 -20.81 5.31
CA LYS A 281 7.51 -20.37 3.91
C LYS A 281 7.23 -21.51 2.92
N GLU A 282 7.84 -22.67 3.11
CA GLU A 282 7.67 -23.82 2.21
C GLU A 282 6.22 -24.34 2.21
N GLU A 283 5.58 -24.39 3.37
CA GLU A 283 4.16 -24.75 3.50
C GLU A 283 3.26 -23.73 2.80
N ALA A 284 3.49 -22.43 3.01
CA ALA A 284 2.72 -21.37 2.37
C ALA A 284 2.89 -21.37 0.84
N ASP A 285 4.11 -21.61 0.35
CA ASP A 285 4.38 -21.75 -1.08
C ASP A 285 3.69 -22.99 -1.66
N ALA A 286 3.67 -24.12 -0.95
CA ALA A 286 2.96 -25.34 -1.37
C ALA A 286 1.43 -25.12 -1.43
N VAL A 287 0.86 -24.43 -0.45
CA VAL A 287 -0.56 -24.04 -0.45
C VAL A 287 -0.87 -23.13 -1.64
N LYS A 288 -0.07 -22.09 -1.90
CA LYS A 288 -0.23 -21.21 -3.07
C LYS A 288 -0.18 -22.01 -4.38
N ARG A 289 0.76 -22.96 -4.51
CA ARG A 289 0.82 -23.86 -5.67
C ARG A 289 -0.40 -24.76 -5.78
N SER A 290 -0.96 -25.25 -4.68
CA SER A 290 -2.20 -26.05 -4.74
C SER A 290 -3.38 -25.26 -5.30
N PHE A 291 -3.45 -23.95 -5.06
CA PHE A 291 -4.44 -23.10 -5.71
C PHE A 291 -4.19 -23.01 -7.22
N ALA A 292 -2.94 -22.91 -7.68
CA ALA A 292 -2.66 -22.94 -9.11
C ALA A 292 -3.14 -24.25 -9.76
N GLY A 293 -2.94 -25.39 -9.09
CA GLY A 293 -3.14 -26.72 -9.67
C GLY A 293 -2.28 -26.88 -10.93
N ASP A 294 -2.83 -27.54 -11.95
CA ASP A 294 -2.10 -27.80 -13.21
C ASP A 294 -1.98 -26.59 -14.15
N SER A 295 -2.56 -25.43 -13.77
CA SER A 295 -2.56 -24.25 -14.63
C SER A 295 -1.20 -23.56 -14.74
N CYS A 296 -0.27 -23.84 -13.82
CA CYS A 296 1.01 -23.15 -13.67
C CYS A 296 0.89 -21.61 -13.67
N SER A 297 -0.24 -21.06 -13.21
CA SER A 297 -0.55 -19.63 -13.28
C SER A 297 -0.84 -19.04 -11.90
N ASP A 298 -0.04 -18.06 -11.48
CA ASP A 298 -0.27 -17.29 -10.25
C ASP A 298 -1.59 -16.53 -10.29
N HIS A 299 -2.00 -16.02 -11.46
CA HIS A 299 -3.30 -15.34 -11.62
C HIS A 299 -4.47 -16.30 -11.38
N ILE A 300 -4.35 -17.56 -11.80
CA ILE A 300 -5.37 -18.59 -11.54
C ILE A 300 -5.36 -19.01 -10.06
N ALA A 301 -4.18 -19.08 -9.43
CA ALA A 301 -4.09 -19.32 -8.00
C ALA A 301 -4.81 -18.24 -7.19
N LEU A 302 -4.58 -16.96 -7.52
CA LEU A 302 -5.26 -15.81 -6.93
C LEU A 302 -6.78 -15.89 -7.09
N LEU A 303 -7.24 -16.19 -8.31
CA LEU A 303 -8.67 -16.33 -8.61
C LEU A 303 -9.33 -17.42 -7.77
N LYS A 304 -8.70 -18.60 -7.68
CA LYS A 304 -9.23 -19.74 -6.90
C LYS A 304 -9.19 -19.46 -5.40
N ALA A 305 -8.14 -18.84 -4.89
CA ALA A 305 -8.06 -18.42 -3.48
C ALA A 305 -9.18 -17.43 -3.12
N PHE A 306 -9.42 -16.43 -3.97
CA PHE A 306 -10.52 -15.47 -3.78
C PHE A 306 -11.89 -16.15 -3.81
N LYS A 307 -12.13 -17.05 -4.77
CA LYS A 307 -13.39 -17.81 -4.85
C LYS A 307 -13.61 -18.69 -3.61
N GLY A 308 -12.57 -19.40 -3.15
CA GLY A 308 -12.61 -20.21 -1.93
C GLY A 308 -12.90 -19.38 -0.69
N TRP A 309 -12.29 -18.20 -0.58
CA TRP A 309 -12.57 -17.26 0.51
C TRP A 309 -14.02 -16.77 0.49
N LYS A 310 -14.57 -16.42 -0.68
CA LYS A 310 -15.95 -15.96 -0.81
C LYS A 310 -16.96 -17.03 -0.36
N ASP A 311 -16.71 -18.29 -0.69
CA ASP A 311 -17.50 -19.44 -0.22
C ASP A 311 -17.35 -19.69 1.28
N ALA A 312 -16.13 -19.60 1.83
CA ALA A 312 -15.92 -19.69 3.27
C ALA A 312 -16.61 -18.55 4.04
N LYS A 313 -16.60 -17.34 3.48
CA LYS A 313 -17.27 -16.17 4.05
C LYS A 313 -18.79 -16.33 4.08
N SER A 314 -19.41 -16.85 3.02
CA SER A 314 -20.86 -17.11 3.02
C SER A 314 -21.27 -18.20 4.02
N LYS A 315 -20.37 -19.14 4.32
CA LYS A 315 -20.56 -20.22 5.31
C LYS A 315 -20.17 -19.84 6.74
N GLY A 316 -19.65 -18.63 6.97
CA GLY A 316 -19.17 -18.17 8.27
C GLY A 316 -17.85 -18.82 8.74
N THR A 317 -17.12 -19.49 7.85
CA THR A 317 -15.83 -20.16 8.13
C THR A 317 -14.61 -19.39 7.64
N GLU A 318 -14.79 -18.11 7.27
CA GLU A 318 -13.77 -17.21 6.72
C GLU A 318 -12.43 -17.27 7.47
N ARG A 319 -12.48 -17.15 8.81
CA ARG A 319 -11.29 -17.06 9.65
C ARG A 319 -10.45 -18.33 9.58
N ALA A 320 -11.09 -19.50 9.60
CA ALA A 320 -10.42 -20.78 9.48
C ALA A 320 -9.81 -20.94 8.08
N PHE A 321 -10.59 -20.63 7.04
CA PHE A 321 -10.10 -20.70 5.66
C PHE A 321 -8.87 -19.81 5.43
N CYS A 322 -8.89 -18.56 5.91
CA CYS A 322 -7.75 -17.66 5.75
C CYS A 322 -6.51 -18.15 6.51
N TRP A 323 -6.70 -18.70 7.70
CA TRP A 323 -5.61 -19.24 8.51
C TRP A 323 -4.95 -20.45 7.84
N ASP A 324 -5.75 -21.44 7.44
CA ASP A 324 -5.26 -22.69 6.85
C ASP A 324 -4.58 -22.47 5.49
N ASN A 325 -5.01 -21.43 4.77
CA ASN A 325 -4.50 -21.12 3.43
C ASN A 325 -3.49 -19.98 3.38
N TYR A 326 -3.05 -19.48 4.53
CA TYR A 326 -2.09 -18.36 4.61
C TYR A 326 -2.58 -17.10 3.86
N LEU A 327 -3.85 -16.75 4.01
CA LEU A 327 -4.46 -15.61 3.33
C LEU A 327 -4.78 -14.46 4.29
N SER A 328 -4.70 -13.24 3.78
CA SER A 328 -5.14 -12.03 4.49
C SER A 328 -6.61 -11.75 4.17
N ALA A 329 -7.51 -12.03 5.12
CA ALA A 329 -8.95 -11.70 5.02
C ALA A 329 -9.18 -10.22 4.69
N VAL A 330 -8.37 -9.34 5.28
CA VAL A 330 -8.36 -7.90 5.00
C VAL A 330 -8.06 -7.60 3.53
N THR A 331 -7.01 -8.22 2.97
CA THR A 331 -6.63 -7.99 1.58
C THR A 331 -7.71 -8.52 0.63
N LEU A 332 -8.28 -9.68 0.95
CA LEU A 332 -9.37 -10.27 0.17
C LEU A 332 -10.64 -9.40 0.21
N GLN A 333 -10.96 -8.81 1.36
CA GLN A 333 -12.05 -7.84 1.44
C GLN A 333 -11.78 -6.60 0.58
N MET A 334 -10.57 -6.04 0.64
CA MET A 334 -10.20 -4.90 -0.20
C MET A 334 -10.26 -5.25 -1.69
N MET A 335 -9.88 -6.47 -2.06
CA MET A 335 -10.05 -6.96 -3.43
C MET A 335 -11.53 -7.02 -3.82
N GLU A 336 -12.42 -7.49 -2.95
CA GLU A 336 -13.87 -7.48 -3.19
C GLU A 336 -14.39 -6.05 -3.41
N ASP A 337 -13.96 -5.10 -2.59
CA ASP A 337 -14.35 -3.69 -2.69
C ASP A 337 -13.85 -3.07 -4.01
N MET A 338 -12.60 -3.35 -4.41
CA MET A 338 -12.03 -2.89 -5.68
C MET A 338 -12.72 -3.52 -6.89
N ARG A 339 -13.10 -4.81 -6.82
CA ARG A 339 -13.89 -5.45 -7.88
C ARG A 339 -15.19 -4.70 -8.11
N ASN A 340 -15.87 -4.28 -7.05
CA ASN A 340 -17.10 -3.49 -7.16
C ASN A 340 -16.82 -2.11 -7.77
N GLN A 341 -15.74 -1.43 -7.35
CA GLN A 341 -15.33 -0.15 -7.96
C GLN A 341 -15.02 -0.28 -9.45
N PHE A 342 -14.32 -1.34 -9.87
CA PHE A 342 -14.02 -1.59 -11.28
C PHE A 342 -15.29 -1.89 -12.08
N LEU A 343 -16.22 -2.68 -11.51
CA LEU A 343 -17.53 -2.91 -12.11
C LEU A 343 -18.32 -1.60 -12.26
N ASP A 344 -18.24 -0.71 -11.26
CA ASP A 344 -18.86 0.61 -11.29
C ASP A 344 -18.29 1.48 -12.41
N LEU A 345 -16.97 1.53 -12.53
CA LEU A 345 -16.28 2.26 -13.59
C LEU A 345 -16.68 1.74 -14.98
N LEU A 346 -16.64 0.43 -15.19
CA LEU A 346 -17.03 -0.20 -16.46
C LEU A 346 -18.49 0.05 -16.81
N SER A 347 -19.38 0.06 -15.81
CA SER A 347 -20.79 0.37 -16.02
C SER A 347 -21.00 1.83 -16.41
N ASN A 348 -20.27 2.75 -15.77
CA ASN A 348 -20.36 4.18 -16.07
C ASN A 348 -19.92 4.52 -17.51
N ILE A 349 -18.96 3.77 -18.06
CA ILE A 349 -18.53 3.92 -19.46
C ILE A 349 -19.34 3.06 -20.44
N GLY A 350 -20.41 2.41 -19.99
CA GLY A 350 -21.34 1.65 -20.85
C GLY A 350 -20.91 0.23 -21.21
N PHE A 351 -19.83 -0.30 -20.65
CA PHE A 351 -19.34 -1.65 -20.99
C PHE A 351 -20.07 -2.76 -20.24
N VAL A 352 -20.77 -2.45 -19.14
CA VAL A 352 -21.47 -3.45 -18.30
C VAL A 352 -22.79 -2.92 -17.78
N ASN A 353 -23.84 -3.74 -17.87
CA ASN A 353 -25.13 -3.44 -17.25
C ASN A 353 -25.23 -4.07 -15.85
N LYS A 354 -25.25 -3.23 -14.80
CA LYS A 354 -25.33 -3.67 -13.40
C LYS A 354 -26.61 -4.41 -13.04
N THR A 355 -27.72 -4.18 -13.74
CA THR A 355 -29.03 -4.74 -13.35
C THR A 355 -29.11 -6.25 -13.53
N LYS A 356 -28.18 -6.89 -14.26
CA LYS A 356 -28.14 -8.34 -14.46
C LYS A 356 -27.11 -9.07 -13.59
N GLY A 357 -26.32 -8.37 -12.77
CA GLY A 357 -25.32 -9.00 -11.87
C GLY A 357 -24.10 -9.58 -12.63
N ALA A 358 -22.97 -9.71 -11.92
CA ALA A 358 -21.69 -10.12 -12.52
C ALA A 358 -21.67 -11.57 -13.05
N MET A 359 -22.66 -12.39 -12.69
CA MET A 359 -22.80 -13.78 -13.19
C MET A 359 -23.63 -13.87 -14.48
N ASP A 360 -24.31 -12.80 -14.89
CA ASP A 360 -25.25 -12.76 -16.02
C ASP A 360 -24.91 -11.60 -16.99
N ALA A 361 -23.63 -11.23 -17.08
CA ALA A 361 -23.08 -10.24 -18.01
C ALA A 361 -23.06 -10.75 -19.47
N GLY A 362 -24.18 -11.33 -19.92
CA GLY A 362 -24.38 -11.95 -21.22
C GLY A 362 -24.62 -10.99 -22.38
N ASP A 363 -24.93 -9.71 -22.11
CA ASP A 363 -25.19 -8.72 -23.16
C ASP A 363 -24.22 -7.55 -23.02
N ILE A 364 -23.24 -7.48 -23.91
CA ILE A 364 -22.51 -6.24 -24.21
C ILE A 364 -23.59 -5.22 -24.62
N VAL A 365 -23.69 -4.09 -23.90
CA VAL A 365 -24.46 -2.96 -24.42
C VAL A 365 -23.73 -2.55 -25.68
N CYS A 366 -24.38 -2.68 -26.84
CA CYS A 366 -23.82 -2.28 -28.13
C CYS A 366 -23.27 -0.86 -27.97
N ILE A 367 -21.93 -0.74 -28.03
CA ILE A 367 -21.27 0.55 -28.04
C ILE A 367 -21.47 1.04 -29.47
N ASP A 368 -22.48 1.88 -29.68
CA ASP A 368 -22.65 2.56 -30.96
C ASP A 368 -21.37 3.35 -31.25
N THR A 369 -20.76 3.03 -32.39
CA THR A 369 -19.47 3.52 -32.92
C THR A 369 -19.43 5.02 -33.11
#